data_AF-A0A1B7MLV0-F1
#
_entry.id   AF-A0A1B7MLV0-F1
#
_cell.length_a   1.000
_cell.length_b   1.000
_cell.length_c   1.000
_cell.angle_alpha   90.00
_cell.angle_beta   90.00
_cell.angle_gamma   90.00
#
_symmetry.space_group_name_H-M   'P 1'
#
loop_
_entity.id
_entity.type
_entity.pdbx_description
1 polymer ?
#
loop_
_entity_poly.entity_id
_entity_poly.type
_entity_poly.pdbx_seq_one_letter_code
_entity_poly.pdbx_strand_id
1 'polypeptide(L)'
;MFFAHILAVGIACISLVVALLLTRRRVYSLPLPPGPRPLPLLGNTHQLDAKRPWLTYTAWGKTYRKIIYSRLLGIDMVIINSETVARELLDKHSAIYSNRRLCGQMNCMSYSVNTVLLPYGETLKLHRKAYHQVLRAEKSVSYKEMYSRQANELVMNLLDTAGPVDPSKHIQAYTASLIMAVTYGPIVQGGKGPFLARARELLDIATRINSPEKAAMYTTFPFLKKLLMWDFADDYSLMERSRELCQQLLNEVFDEVKARMVQGTTSQSLVADFLSQADDNTDEDTMKAVALTGYLAGMDTTASVVHTFVLAMVLFPDVQARARAEIDQVTKHDIIPSIDDRASLPYLDAVLFEVLRWHIPTPLGIAHATSQDDIYDGYFIPEGLKSYQPRLALSRDEETFPDASRFDPGRHLTIDGQLKDHIVNHFACTDSYRRICPGRWFAENAAWTPMATILSILRIDYARDPGGHEIEIKPEYTAGVSV
;
A
#
# COMPACT_ATOMS: atom_id res chain seq x y z
N MET A 1 43.76 -3.14 37.67
CA MET A 1 42.34 -2.75 37.89
C MET A 1 41.53 -2.78 36.61
N PHE A 2 41.97 -2.16 35.50
CA PHE A 2 41.21 -2.14 34.23
C PHE A 2 40.77 -3.52 33.70
N PHE A 3 41.63 -4.54 33.75
CA PHE A 3 41.29 -5.88 33.26
C PHE A 3 40.18 -6.58 34.07
N ALA A 4 40.17 -6.39 35.39
CA ALA A 4 39.15 -6.97 36.28
C ALA A 4 37.78 -6.31 36.08
N HIS A 5 37.75 -5.00 35.81
CA HIS A 5 36.50 -4.31 35.48
C HIS A 5 35.94 -4.73 34.12
N ILE A 6 36.80 -4.88 33.11
CA ILE A 6 36.37 -5.38 31.79
C ILE A 6 35.81 -6.80 31.90
N LEU A 7 36.48 -7.67 32.67
CA LEU A 7 36.01 -9.05 32.88
C LEU A 7 34.70 -9.10 33.66
N ALA A 8 34.54 -8.29 34.72
CA ALA A 8 33.32 -8.22 35.51
C ALA A 8 32.12 -7.69 34.70
N VAL A 9 32.34 -6.65 33.88
CA VAL A 9 31.32 -6.15 32.95
C VAL A 9 30.98 -7.21 31.90
N GLY A 10 31.97 -7.91 31.35
CA GLY A 10 31.75 -9.00 30.40
C GLY A 10 30.91 -10.13 30.98
N ILE A 11 31.22 -10.60 32.20
CA ILE A 11 30.47 -11.64 32.90
C ILE A 11 29.04 -11.18 33.22
N ALA A 12 28.85 -9.93 33.67
CA ALA A 12 27.53 -9.38 33.94
C ALA A 12 26.68 -9.30 32.66
N CYS A 13 27.26 -8.84 31.55
CA CYS A 13 26.59 -8.81 30.25
C CYS A 13 26.23 -10.22 29.77
N ILE A 14 27.14 -11.19 29.84
CA ILE A 14 26.88 -12.59 29.46
C ILE A 14 25.78 -13.19 30.35
N SER A 15 25.84 -12.97 31.66
CA SER A 15 24.83 -13.47 32.61
C SER A 15 23.47 -12.86 32.33
N LEU A 16 23.41 -11.57 32.00
CA LEU A 16 22.18 -10.90 31.58
C LEU A 16 21.65 -11.48 30.26
N VAL A 17 22.51 -11.71 29.27
CA VAL A 17 22.12 -12.35 28.00
C VAL A 17 21.58 -13.76 28.25
N VAL A 18 22.26 -14.57 29.06
CA VAL A 18 21.82 -15.93 29.40
C VAL A 18 20.50 -15.90 30.16
N ALA A 19 20.34 -15.02 31.15
CA ALA A 19 19.09 -14.84 31.88
C ALA A 19 17.94 -14.40 30.96
N LEU A 20 18.19 -13.47 30.03
CA LEU A 20 17.23 -13.04 29.01
C LEU A 20 16.88 -14.18 28.03
N LEU A 21 17.85 -15.03 27.65
CA LEU A 21 17.61 -16.18 26.79
C LEU A 21 16.78 -17.26 27.49
N LEU A 22 17.06 -17.55 28.76
CA LEU A 22 16.34 -18.53 29.57
C LEU A 22 14.91 -18.08 29.89
N THR A 23 14.71 -16.79 30.20
CA THR A 23 13.37 -16.23 30.46
C THR A 23 12.53 -16.07 29.18
N ARG A 24 13.16 -15.89 28.02
CA ARG A 24 12.47 -15.82 26.72
C ARG A 24 12.22 -17.17 26.06
N ARG A 25 12.70 -18.28 26.63
CA ARG A 25 12.50 -19.62 26.06
C ARG A 25 11.07 -20.09 26.35
N ARG A 26 10.12 -19.64 25.52
CA ARG A 26 8.76 -20.19 25.53
C ARG A 26 8.81 -21.63 25.01
N VAL A 27 8.43 -22.58 25.86
CA VAL A 27 8.22 -23.97 25.47
C VAL A 27 6.76 -24.07 25.04
N TYR A 28 6.55 -24.37 23.77
CA TYR A 28 5.23 -24.61 23.20
C TYR A 28 4.97 -26.11 23.11
N SER A 29 3.71 -26.51 23.23
CA SER A 29 3.28 -27.92 23.12
C SER A 29 3.46 -28.47 21.70
N LEU A 30 3.48 -27.61 20.69
CA LEU A 30 3.75 -27.91 19.29
C LEU A 30 4.90 -27.03 18.78
N PRO A 31 5.64 -27.49 17.75
CA PRO A 31 6.72 -26.70 17.16
C PRO A 31 6.16 -25.43 16.50
N LEU A 32 6.98 -24.37 16.49
CA LEU A 32 6.73 -23.19 15.66
C LEU A 32 6.97 -23.51 14.17
N PRO A 33 6.44 -22.72 13.23
CA PRO A 33 6.73 -22.88 11.81
C PRO A 33 8.26 -22.87 11.53
N PRO A 34 8.72 -23.50 10.44
CA PRO A 34 10.13 -23.55 10.11
C PRO A 34 10.67 -22.15 9.77
N GLY A 35 11.97 -21.94 9.94
CA GLY A 35 12.55 -20.65 9.60
C GLY A 35 14.04 -20.53 9.88
N PRO A 36 14.66 -19.40 9.49
CA PRO A 36 16.08 -19.18 9.69
C PRO A 36 16.44 -19.13 11.17
N ARG A 37 17.60 -19.69 11.52
CA ARG A 37 18.05 -19.75 12.91
C ARG A 37 18.34 -18.33 13.44
N PRO A 38 17.66 -17.89 14.51
CA PRO A 38 17.87 -16.57 15.09
C PRO A 38 19.16 -16.52 15.91
N LEU A 39 19.86 -15.39 15.89
CA LEU A 39 20.90 -15.10 16.87
C LEU A 39 20.29 -14.68 18.21
N PRO A 40 20.98 -14.93 19.34
CA PRO A 40 20.62 -14.36 20.64
C PRO A 40 20.40 -12.83 20.56
N LEU A 41 19.30 -12.35 21.14
CA LEU A 41 18.86 -10.94 21.19
C LEU A 41 18.52 -10.29 19.84
N LEU A 42 19.40 -10.41 18.84
CA LEU A 42 19.22 -9.84 17.50
C LEU A 42 18.14 -10.54 16.69
N GLY A 43 17.96 -11.85 16.90
CA GLY A 43 17.13 -12.67 16.03
C GLY A 43 17.73 -12.78 14.62
N ASN A 44 16.87 -12.63 13.62
CA ASN A 44 17.15 -12.75 12.19
C ASN A 44 17.43 -11.38 11.53
N THR A 45 17.55 -10.28 12.28
CA THR A 45 17.79 -8.95 11.71
C THR A 45 19.05 -8.89 10.84
N HIS A 46 20.11 -9.62 11.20
CA HIS A 46 21.35 -9.71 10.42
C HIS A 46 21.21 -10.43 9.06
N GLN A 47 20.10 -11.15 8.84
CA GLN A 47 19.80 -11.88 7.61
C GLN A 47 18.82 -11.12 6.69
N LEU A 48 18.31 -9.96 7.14
CA LEU A 48 17.27 -9.20 6.46
C LEU A 48 17.88 -8.01 5.70
N ASP A 49 17.60 -7.89 4.40
CA ASP A 49 17.77 -6.62 3.68
C ASP A 49 16.68 -5.65 4.14
N ALA A 50 17.01 -4.77 5.07
CA ALA A 50 16.08 -3.79 5.64
C ALA A 50 15.50 -2.81 4.60
N LYS A 51 16.21 -2.57 3.50
CA LYS A 51 15.72 -1.72 2.41
C LYS A 51 14.78 -2.48 1.49
N ARG A 52 15.01 -3.78 1.30
CA ARG A 52 14.22 -4.62 0.38
C ARG A 52 13.85 -5.96 1.02
N PRO A 53 13.05 -5.96 2.11
CA PRO A 53 12.76 -7.17 2.87
C PRO A 53 12.00 -8.22 2.06
N TRP A 54 11.22 -7.83 1.04
CA TRP A 54 10.56 -8.79 0.14
C TRP A 54 11.55 -9.71 -0.57
N LEU A 55 12.75 -9.23 -0.94
CA LEU A 55 13.78 -10.08 -1.56
C LEU A 55 14.27 -11.15 -0.59
N THR A 56 14.45 -10.78 0.68
CA THR A 56 14.83 -11.73 1.73
C THR A 56 13.72 -12.75 1.95
N TYR A 57 12.46 -12.31 2.01
CA TYR A 57 11.31 -13.19 2.20
C TYR A 57 11.14 -14.15 1.02
N THR A 58 11.33 -13.71 -0.22
CA THR A 58 11.37 -14.58 -1.39
C THR A 58 12.49 -15.62 -1.29
N ALA A 59 13.69 -15.21 -0.89
CA ALA A 59 14.83 -16.12 -0.73
C ALA A 59 14.58 -17.16 0.38
N TRP A 60 14.02 -16.75 1.52
CA TRP A 60 13.60 -17.67 2.58
C TRP A 60 12.49 -18.60 2.12
N GLY A 61 11.56 -18.12 1.29
CA GLY A 61 10.50 -18.92 0.68
C GLY A 61 11.03 -20.12 -0.12
N LYS A 62 12.15 -19.96 -0.82
CA LYS A 62 12.80 -21.07 -1.56
C LYS A 62 13.33 -22.17 -0.63
N THR A 63 13.70 -21.83 0.61
CA THR A 63 14.31 -22.76 1.58
C THR A 63 13.27 -23.35 2.53
N TYR A 64 12.41 -22.52 3.10
CA TYR A 64 11.45 -22.88 4.15
C TYR A 64 10.02 -23.06 3.62
N ARG A 65 9.80 -22.81 2.31
CA ARG A 65 8.54 -23.01 1.58
C ARG A 65 7.44 -22.04 2.01
N LYS A 66 6.31 -22.55 2.50
CA LYS A 66 5.01 -21.87 2.48
C LYS A 66 4.77 -20.93 3.66
N ILE A 67 5.30 -21.27 4.83
CA ILE A 67 5.12 -20.52 6.07
C ILE A 67 6.46 -20.46 6.80
N ILE A 68 6.87 -19.25 7.17
CA ILE A 68 8.23 -19.02 7.67
C ILE A 68 8.15 -18.25 8.98
N TYR A 69 8.70 -18.83 10.05
CA TYR A 69 8.85 -18.15 11.32
C TYR A 69 10.16 -17.37 11.35
N SER A 70 10.12 -16.14 11.85
CA SER A 70 11.32 -15.31 12.02
C SER A 70 11.16 -14.44 13.26
N ARG A 71 12.29 -13.97 13.80
CA ARG A 71 12.34 -13.10 14.96
C ARG A 71 13.17 -11.86 14.63
N LEU A 72 12.60 -10.66 14.72
CA LEU A 72 13.34 -9.40 14.52
C LEU A 72 13.46 -8.67 15.85
N LEU A 73 14.69 -8.61 16.40
CA LEU A 73 14.99 -8.00 17.71
C LEU A 73 14.06 -8.48 18.86
N GLY A 74 13.51 -9.69 18.80
CA GLY A 74 12.58 -10.20 19.82
C GLY A 74 11.09 -9.98 19.52
N ILE A 75 10.75 -9.39 18.38
CA ILE A 75 9.40 -9.48 17.80
C ILE A 75 9.31 -10.77 16.99
N ASP A 76 8.33 -11.60 17.34
CA ASP A 76 8.00 -12.82 16.61
C ASP A 76 7.10 -12.49 15.43
N MET A 77 7.43 -13.06 14.27
CA MET A 77 6.68 -12.87 13.03
C MET A 77 6.58 -14.15 12.23
N VAL A 78 5.52 -14.25 11.45
CA VAL A 78 5.30 -15.29 10.45
C VAL A 78 5.17 -14.64 9.09
N ILE A 79 5.82 -15.22 8.10
CA ILE A 79 5.79 -14.79 6.72
C ILE A 79 5.03 -15.87 5.96
N ILE A 80 3.94 -15.48 5.31
CA ILE A 80 3.06 -16.36 4.55
C ILE A 80 3.45 -16.24 3.08
N ASN A 81 4.29 -17.16 2.61
CA ASN A 81 4.89 -17.15 1.28
C ASN A 81 4.20 -18.14 0.32
N SER A 82 2.90 -18.36 0.50
CA SER A 82 2.07 -19.20 -0.37
C SER A 82 0.65 -18.68 -0.40
N GLU A 83 0.07 -18.57 -1.60
CA GLU A 83 -1.32 -18.10 -1.77
C GLU A 83 -2.32 -19.04 -1.08
N THR A 84 -2.10 -20.36 -1.16
CA THR A 84 -3.00 -21.33 -0.51
C THR A 84 -3.00 -21.18 1.01
N VAL A 85 -1.82 -20.94 1.61
CA VAL A 85 -1.71 -20.70 3.05
C VAL A 85 -2.31 -19.34 3.42
N ALA A 86 -2.10 -18.32 2.59
CA ALA A 86 -2.71 -17.02 2.78
C ALA A 86 -4.24 -17.15 2.78
N ARG A 87 -4.85 -17.85 1.83
CA ARG A 87 -6.30 -18.08 1.83
C ARG A 87 -6.77 -18.82 3.08
N GLU A 88 -6.05 -19.83 3.54
CA GLU A 88 -6.45 -20.55 4.75
C GLU A 88 -6.43 -19.64 5.99
N LEU A 89 -5.30 -18.97 6.25
CA LEU A 89 -5.10 -18.20 7.47
C LEU A 89 -5.83 -16.84 7.43
N LEU A 90 -5.76 -16.16 6.29
CA LEU A 90 -6.23 -14.78 6.17
C LEU A 90 -7.70 -14.67 5.76
N ASP A 91 -8.22 -15.63 5.00
CA ASP A 91 -9.63 -15.64 4.58
C ASP A 91 -10.47 -16.50 5.52
N LYS A 92 -10.20 -17.82 5.57
CA LYS A 92 -10.98 -18.75 6.38
C LYS A 92 -10.79 -18.51 7.88
N HIS A 93 -9.56 -18.28 8.33
CA HIS A 93 -9.28 -17.93 9.74
C HIS A 93 -9.27 -16.41 9.97
N SER A 94 -9.95 -15.61 9.12
CA SER A 94 -9.93 -14.15 9.19
C SER A 94 -10.28 -13.57 10.56
N ALA A 95 -11.10 -14.23 11.39
CA ALA A 95 -11.40 -13.78 12.74
C ALA A 95 -10.15 -13.70 13.65
N ILE A 96 -9.15 -14.55 13.40
CA ILE A 96 -7.88 -14.62 14.13
C ILE A 96 -6.87 -13.65 13.51
N TYR A 97 -6.75 -13.63 12.18
CA TYR A 97 -5.67 -12.91 11.49
C TYR A 97 -6.03 -11.49 11.05
N SER A 98 -7.25 -10.98 11.29
CA SER A 98 -7.62 -9.62 10.86
C SER A 98 -7.18 -8.50 11.81
N ASN A 99 -6.48 -8.80 12.91
CA ASN A 99 -6.11 -7.77 13.87
C ASN A 99 -4.87 -6.96 13.42
N ARG A 100 -4.68 -5.78 14.01
CA ARG A 100 -3.47 -4.95 13.88
C ARG A 100 -3.01 -4.60 15.30
N ARG A 101 -1.75 -4.88 15.63
CA ARG A 101 -1.15 -4.43 16.89
C ARG A 101 -0.21 -3.26 16.60
N LEU A 102 -0.68 -2.04 16.87
CA LEU A 102 0.11 -0.83 16.75
C LEU A 102 1.34 -0.93 17.65
N CYS A 103 2.52 -0.61 17.11
CA CYS A 103 3.68 -0.37 17.97
C CYS A 103 3.52 1.01 18.64
N GLY A 104 4.11 1.18 19.82
CA GLY A 104 3.94 2.43 20.57
C GLY A 104 4.48 3.68 19.88
N GLN A 105 5.20 3.56 18.77
CA GLN A 105 5.63 4.66 17.91
C GLN A 105 4.47 5.21 17.06
N MET A 106 3.66 4.31 16.47
CA MET A 106 2.49 4.69 15.67
C MET A 106 1.47 5.49 16.48
N ASN A 107 1.28 5.14 17.76
CA ASN A 107 0.43 5.93 18.65
C ASN A 107 0.94 7.36 18.87
N CYS A 108 2.27 7.57 18.89
CA CYS A 108 2.85 8.89 19.09
C CYS A 108 2.63 9.85 17.90
N MET A 109 2.32 9.32 16.72
CA MET A 109 2.15 10.10 15.48
C MET A 109 0.69 10.48 15.19
N SER A 110 -0.23 10.21 16.12
CA SER A 110 -1.68 10.25 15.87
C SER A 110 -2.16 9.27 14.78
N TYR A 111 -1.39 8.21 14.49
CA TYR A 111 -1.80 7.18 13.52
C TYR A 111 -2.83 6.22 14.09
N SER A 112 -3.19 6.35 15.37
CA SER A 112 -4.28 5.60 16.00
C SER A 112 -5.64 5.85 15.36
N VAL A 113 -5.80 6.91 14.57
CA VAL A 113 -7.02 7.20 13.81
C VAL A 113 -6.98 6.63 12.38
N ASN A 114 -5.81 6.19 11.89
CA ASN A 114 -5.66 5.69 10.54
C ASN A 114 -6.37 4.33 10.37
N THR A 115 -7.36 4.29 9.48
CA THR A 115 -8.19 3.09 9.26
C THR A 115 -7.39 1.83 8.95
N VAL A 116 -6.29 1.96 8.20
CA VAL A 116 -5.44 0.84 7.78
C VAL A 116 -4.81 0.12 8.99
N LEU A 117 -4.53 0.89 10.04
CA LEU A 117 -3.78 0.44 11.22
C LEU A 117 -4.67 0.17 12.44
N LEU A 118 -5.96 0.54 12.39
CA LEU A 118 -6.91 0.24 13.47
C LEU A 118 -6.93 -1.26 13.79
N PRO A 119 -6.96 -1.65 15.08
CA PRO A 119 -7.24 -3.03 15.46
C PRO A 119 -8.62 -3.46 14.96
N TYR A 120 -8.84 -4.77 14.90
CA TYR A 120 -10.15 -5.27 14.51
C TYR A 120 -11.16 -5.01 15.64
N GLY A 121 -12.24 -4.29 15.37
CA GLY A 121 -13.22 -3.86 16.36
C GLY A 121 -14.30 -2.95 15.78
N GLU A 122 -15.14 -2.37 16.63
CA GLU A 122 -16.30 -1.55 16.21
C GLU A 122 -15.89 -0.30 15.44
N THR A 123 -14.82 0.40 15.85
CA THR A 123 -14.30 1.58 15.12
C THR A 123 -13.93 1.24 13.67
N LEU A 124 -13.21 0.13 13.45
CA LEU A 124 -12.88 -0.30 12.09
C LEU A 124 -14.14 -0.64 11.28
N LYS A 125 -15.11 -1.33 11.88
CA LYS A 125 -16.37 -1.66 11.20
C LYS A 125 -17.13 -0.40 10.79
N LEU A 126 -17.14 0.62 11.64
CA LEU A 126 -17.73 1.93 11.36
C LEU A 126 -17.04 2.61 10.17
N HIS A 127 -15.70 2.68 10.18
CA HIS A 127 -14.93 3.24 9.06
C HIS A 127 -15.21 2.49 7.76
N ARG A 128 -15.24 1.14 7.80
CA ARG A 128 -15.53 0.31 6.62
C ARG A 128 -16.95 0.51 6.09
N LYS A 129 -17.93 0.72 6.99
CA LYS A 129 -19.31 1.04 6.61
C LYS A 129 -19.37 2.37 5.86
N ALA A 130 -18.66 3.39 6.33
CA ALA A 130 -18.56 4.69 5.64
C ALA A 130 -17.96 4.55 4.24
N TYR A 131 -16.83 3.85 4.10
CA TYR A 131 -16.25 3.61 2.77
C TYR A 131 -17.17 2.81 1.84
N HIS A 132 -17.91 1.83 2.35
CA HIS A 132 -18.81 1.03 1.54
C HIS A 132 -19.92 1.86 0.88
N GLN A 133 -20.33 2.97 1.48
CA GLN A 133 -21.33 3.87 0.90
C GLN A 133 -20.84 4.55 -0.39
N VAL A 134 -19.53 4.83 -0.47
CA VAL A 134 -18.94 5.61 -1.58
C VAL A 134 -18.02 4.79 -2.50
N LEU A 135 -17.43 3.67 -2.04
CA LEU A 135 -16.44 2.87 -2.80
C LEU A 135 -16.92 1.47 -3.22
N ARG A 136 -18.19 1.10 -2.97
CA ARG A 136 -18.74 -0.16 -3.50
C ARG A 136 -18.82 -0.15 -5.02
N ALA A 137 -18.80 -1.32 -5.64
CA ALA A 137 -18.71 -1.51 -7.10
C ALA A 137 -19.69 -0.62 -7.88
N GLU A 138 -20.97 -0.63 -7.52
CA GLU A 138 -22.01 0.13 -8.22
C GLU A 138 -21.79 1.64 -8.11
N LYS A 139 -21.37 2.10 -6.92
CA LYS A 139 -21.09 3.53 -6.71
C LYS A 139 -19.82 3.95 -7.44
N SER A 140 -18.79 3.11 -7.49
CA SER A 140 -17.54 3.41 -8.18
C SER A 140 -17.73 3.65 -9.69
N VAL A 141 -18.68 2.98 -10.34
CA VAL A 141 -19.02 3.22 -11.75
C VAL A 141 -19.72 4.57 -11.96
N SER A 142 -20.49 5.05 -10.99
CA SER A 142 -21.19 6.34 -11.08
C SER A 142 -20.25 7.56 -11.20
N TYR A 143 -18.95 7.39 -10.88
CA TYR A 143 -17.94 8.44 -11.01
C TYR A 143 -17.34 8.55 -12.42
N LYS A 144 -17.88 7.86 -13.43
CA LYS A 144 -17.33 7.83 -14.80
C LYS A 144 -16.97 9.19 -15.40
N GLU A 145 -17.87 10.18 -15.27
CA GLU A 145 -17.61 11.54 -15.79
C GLU A 145 -16.43 12.22 -15.08
N MET A 146 -16.26 11.95 -13.78
CA MET A 146 -15.16 12.47 -12.99
C MET A 146 -13.84 11.84 -13.42
N TYR A 147 -13.80 10.52 -13.62
CA TYR A 147 -12.61 9.84 -14.14
C TYR A 147 -12.21 10.42 -15.50
N SER A 148 -13.15 10.48 -16.46
CA SER A 148 -12.88 11.00 -17.80
C SER A 148 -12.39 12.44 -17.78
N ARG A 149 -13.05 13.32 -17.00
CA ARG A 149 -12.63 14.73 -16.90
C ARG A 149 -11.19 14.88 -16.43
N GLN A 150 -10.83 14.16 -15.36
CA GLN A 150 -9.48 14.29 -14.78
C GLN A 150 -8.42 13.55 -15.61
N ALA A 151 -8.76 12.42 -16.24
CA ALA A 151 -7.86 11.75 -17.18
C ALA A 151 -7.58 12.62 -18.41
N ASN A 152 -8.58 13.34 -18.92
CA ASN A 152 -8.40 14.32 -19.98
C ASN A 152 -7.50 15.48 -19.52
N GLU A 153 -7.69 16.01 -18.31
CA GLU A 153 -6.81 17.05 -17.75
C GLU A 153 -5.36 16.56 -17.61
N LEU A 154 -5.16 15.30 -17.18
CA LEU A 154 -3.84 14.67 -17.13
C LEU A 154 -3.17 14.68 -18.52
N VAL A 155 -3.87 14.20 -19.56
CA VAL A 155 -3.32 14.16 -20.92
C VAL A 155 -3.04 15.55 -21.47
N MET A 156 -3.92 16.53 -21.23
CA MET A 156 -3.67 17.93 -21.61
C MET A 156 -2.40 18.48 -20.94
N ASN A 157 -2.23 18.27 -19.64
CA ASN A 157 -1.03 18.70 -18.92
C ASN A 157 0.25 18.02 -19.43
N LEU A 158 0.15 16.74 -19.84
CA LEU A 158 1.26 16.03 -20.47
C LEU A 158 1.62 16.63 -21.85
N LEU A 159 0.63 16.98 -22.67
CA LEU A 159 0.82 17.61 -23.98
C LEU A 159 1.40 19.03 -23.89
N ASP A 160 1.02 19.79 -22.88
CA ASP A 160 1.49 21.17 -22.66
C ASP A 160 2.93 21.24 -22.13
N THR A 161 3.53 20.10 -21.75
CA THR A 161 4.90 20.07 -21.22
C THR A 161 5.91 19.96 -22.36
N ALA A 162 6.76 20.98 -22.52
CA ALA A 162 7.82 20.99 -23.52
C ALA A 162 9.02 20.10 -23.13
N GLY A 163 9.52 19.28 -24.07
CA GLY A 163 10.68 18.40 -23.87
C GLY A 163 10.33 17.03 -23.26
N PRO A 164 11.32 16.22 -22.83
CA PRO A 164 11.07 14.99 -22.10
C PRO A 164 10.23 15.26 -20.85
N VAL A 165 9.01 14.72 -20.82
CA VAL A 165 8.05 14.97 -19.75
C VAL A 165 8.33 14.02 -18.59
N ASP A 166 8.59 14.56 -17.41
CA ASP A 166 8.45 13.81 -16.16
C ASP A 166 6.95 13.74 -15.82
N PRO A 167 6.30 12.57 -15.97
CA PRO A 167 4.86 12.48 -15.77
C PRO A 167 4.47 12.52 -14.28
N SER A 168 5.44 12.48 -13.36
CA SER A 168 5.19 12.25 -11.93
C SER A 168 4.29 13.29 -11.29
N LYS A 169 4.59 14.57 -11.50
CA LYS A 169 3.80 15.65 -10.92
C LYS A 169 2.38 15.66 -11.46
N HIS A 170 2.21 15.35 -12.74
CA HIS A 170 0.91 15.31 -13.41
C HIS A 170 0.07 14.12 -12.94
N ILE A 171 0.66 12.93 -12.86
CA ILE A 171 0.00 11.72 -12.34
C ILE A 171 -0.42 11.92 -10.87
N GLN A 172 0.44 12.50 -10.05
CA GLN A 172 0.14 12.76 -8.64
C GLN A 172 -0.96 13.81 -8.45
N ALA A 173 -0.95 14.87 -9.27
CA ALA A 173 -2.02 15.85 -9.26
C ALA A 173 -3.35 15.24 -9.70
N TYR A 174 -3.34 14.36 -10.72
CA TYR A 174 -4.50 13.61 -11.17
C TYR A 174 -5.10 12.77 -10.02
N THR A 175 -4.32 11.87 -9.42
CA THR A 175 -4.85 10.95 -8.40
C THR A 175 -5.29 11.66 -7.13
N ALA A 176 -4.54 12.70 -6.70
CA ALA A 176 -4.90 13.53 -5.56
C ALA A 176 -6.22 14.28 -5.81
N SER A 177 -6.39 14.87 -7.00
CA SER A 177 -7.63 15.56 -7.38
C SER A 177 -8.82 14.60 -7.42
N LEU A 178 -8.59 13.36 -7.84
CA LEU A 178 -9.67 12.38 -8.01
C LEU A 178 -10.22 11.93 -6.66
N ILE A 179 -9.32 11.50 -5.77
CA ILE A 179 -9.75 11.04 -4.45
C ILE A 179 -10.29 12.20 -3.61
N MET A 180 -9.73 13.41 -3.74
CA MET A 180 -10.27 14.62 -3.12
C MET A 180 -11.72 14.87 -3.52
N ALA A 181 -12.03 14.76 -4.82
CA ALA A 181 -13.39 14.97 -5.32
C ALA A 181 -14.39 13.96 -4.74
N VAL A 182 -13.98 12.71 -4.54
CA VAL A 182 -14.83 11.68 -3.92
C VAL A 182 -14.96 11.86 -2.40
N THR A 183 -13.88 12.20 -1.70
CA THR A 183 -13.89 12.27 -0.23
C THR A 183 -14.46 13.59 0.29
N TYR A 184 -14.04 14.72 -0.28
CA TYR A 184 -14.40 16.06 0.19
C TYR A 184 -15.20 16.89 -0.83
N GLY A 185 -15.17 16.51 -2.11
CA GLY A 185 -15.74 17.30 -3.21
C GLY A 185 -14.64 18.06 -3.95
N PRO A 186 -14.95 18.70 -5.09
CA PRO A 186 -13.97 19.42 -5.90
C PRO A 186 -13.52 20.68 -5.17
N ILE A 187 -12.46 20.53 -4.39
CA ILE A 187 -11.80 21.61 -3.65
C ILE A 187 -10.58 22.05 -4.45
N VAL A 188 -10.54 23.33 -4.81
CA VAL A 188 -9.59 23.93 -5.76
C VAL A 188 -8.13 23.70 -5.36
N GLN A 189 -7.86 23.59 -4.06
CA GLN A 189 -6.50 23.35 -3.50
C GLN A 189 -6.27 21.92 -3.00
N GLY A 190 -7.24 21.02 -3.10
CA GLY A 190 -7.11 19.68 -2.55
C GLY A 190 -6.24 18.77 -3.41
N GLY A 191 -6.24 18.96 -4.73
CA GLY A 191 -5.44 18.18 -5.68
C GLY A 191 -4.13 18.85 -6.15
N LYS A 192 -3.90 20.11 -5.76
CA LYS A 192 -2.71 20.92 -6.11
C LYS A 192 -2.39 21.86 -4.95
N GLY A 193 -1.12 22.14 -4.69
CA GLY A 193 -0.73 23.17 -3.71
C GLY A 193 -0.40 22.65 -2.29
N PRO A 194 -0.51 23.50 -1.26
CA PRO A 194 0.07 23.23 0.08
C PRO A 194 -0.51 21.99 0.79
N PHE A 195 -1.80 21.70 0.61
CA PHE A 195 -2.44 20.53 1.22
C PHE A 195 -1.82 19.23 0.69
N LEU A 196 -1.71 19.10 -0.64
CA LEU A 196 -1.06 17.96 -1.28
C LEU A 196 0.41 17.82 -0.82
N ALA A 197 1.15 18.91 -0.72
CA ALA A 197 2.53 18.89 -0.25
C ALA A 197 2.64 18.36 1.19
N ARG A 198 1.77 18.82 2.10
CA ARG A 198 1.71 18.32 3.49
C ARG A 198 1.30 16.85 3.59
N ALA A 199 0.36 16.41 2.75
CA ALA A 199 -0.06 15.01 2.71
C ALA A 199 1.08 14.07 2.29
N ARG A 200 1.93 14.52 1.34
CA ARG A 200 3.12 13.79 0.89
C ARG A 200 4.23 13.84 1.95
N GLU A 201 4.44 15.03 2.50
CA GLU A 201 4.97 15.31 3.85
C GLU A 201 4.81 14.10 4.79
N LEU A 202 3.54 13.89 5.12
CA LEU A 202 3.11 12.90 6.10
C LEU A 202 3.42 11.46 5.67
N LEU A 203 3.20 11.10 4.40
CA LEU A 203 3.47 9.75 3.88
C LEU A 203 4.96 9.42 3.84
N ASP A 204 5.81 10.36 3.44
CA ASP A 204 7.27 10.19 3.40
C ASP A 204 7.83 9.99 4.81
N ILE A 205 7.31 10.76 5.76
CA ILE A 205 7.63 10.57 7.18
C ILE A 205 7.18 9.17 7.62
N ALA A 206 5.94 8.77 7.28
CA ALA A 206 5.39 7.46 7.63
C ALA A 206 6.26 6.29 7.15
N THR A 207 6.69 6.31 5.88
CA THR A 207 7.49 5.25 5.29
C THR A 207 8.88 5.19 5.91
N ARG A 208 9.48 6.34 6.23
CA ARG A 208 10.81 6.43 6.86
C ARG A 208 10.84 5.91 8.30
N ILE A 209 9.76 6.08 9.06
CA ILE A 209 9.77 5.77 10.50
C ILE A 209 8.99 4.51 10.88
N ASN A 210 8.04 4.04 10.06
CA ASN A 210 7.27 2.80 10.32
C ASN A 210 7.91 1.53 9.76
N SER A 211 9.20 1.54 9.41
CA SER A 211 9.89 0.34 8.92
C SER A 211 9.83 -0.79 9.97
N PRO A 212 9.74 -2.07 9.57
CA PRO A 212 9.74 -3.20 10.50
C PRO A 212 10.92 -3.19 11.48
N GLU A 213 12.09 -2.74 11.03
CA GLU A 213 13.33 -2.66 11.81
C GLU A 213 13.25 -1.57 12.88
N LYS A 214 12.78 -0.37 12.51
CA LYS A 214 12.57 0.72 13.48
C LYS A 214 11.48 0.35 14.47
N ALA A 215 10.37 -0.22 14.00
CA ALA A 215 9.30 -0.71 14.86
C ALA A 215 9.81 -1.79 15.84
N ALA A 216 10.68 -2.69 15.39
CA ALA A 216 11.32 -3.69 16.25
C ALA A 216 12.25 -3.04 17.28
N MET A 217 13.08 -2.09 16.86
CA MET A 217 14.00 -1.37 17.72
C MET A 217 13.27 -0.64 18.86
N TYR A 218 12.26 0.17 18.54
CA TYR A 218 11.50 0.94 19.54
C TYR A 218 10.62 0.07 20.45
N THR A 219 10.22 -1.11 19.97
CA THR A 219 9.44 -2.07 20.77
C THR A 219 10.36 -2.80 21.76
N THR A 220 11.54 -3.22 21.31
CA THR A 220 12.49 -3.99 22.11
C THR A 220 13.26 -3.14 23.11
N PHE A 221 13.61 -1.91 22.72
CA PHE A 221 14.35 -0.97 23.55
C PHE A 221 13.49 0.28 23.81
N PRO A 222 12.39 0.18 24.57
CA PRO A 222 11.48 1.29 24.79
C PRO A 222 12.13 2.47 25.53
N PHE A 223 13.26 2.26 26.22
CA PHE A 223 14.03 3.34 26.83
C PHE A 223 14.72 4.25 25.80
N LEU A 224 14.93 3.79 24.55
CA LEU A 224 15.41 4.65 23.46
C LEU A 224 14.46 5.82 23.21
N LYS A 225 13.17 5.69 23.58
CA LYS A 225 12.18 6.80 23.63
C LYS A 225 12.62 8.01 24.45
N LYS A 226 13.52 7.81 25.41
CA LYS A 226 13.95 8.82 26.37
C LYS A 226 15.39 9.28 26.15
N LEU A 227 16.15 8.61 25.26
CA LEU A 227 17.56 8.90 25.04
C LEU A 227 17.71 9.78 23.79
N LEU A 228 17.90 11.09 24.00
CA LEU A 228 18.08 12.10 22.94
C LEU A 228 19.47 12.09 22.28
N MET A 229 20.28 11.03 22.45
CA MET A 229 21.68 11.02 22.01
C MET A 229 21.89 10.01 20.89
N TRP A 230 22.34 10.52 19.72
CA TRP A 230 22.47 9.91 18.38
C TRP A 230 21.20 9.86 17.51
N ASP A 231 21.37 9.54 16.21
CA ASP A 231 20.46 9.50 15.01
C ASP A 231 18.93 9.37 15.23
N PHE A 232 18.47 9.02 16.42
CA PHE A 232 17.07 9.00 16.84
C PHE A 232 16.47 10.39 17.11
N ALA A 233 17.26 11.43 17.35
CA ALA A 233 16.75 12.79 17.53
C ALA A 233 15.94 13.26 16.30
N ASP A 234 16.43 12.91 15.10
CA ASP A 234 15.72 13.13 13.84
C ASP A 234 14.40 12.35 13.79
N ASP A 235 14.37 11.10 14.26
CA ASP A 235 13.13 10.32 14.26
C ASP A 235 12.09 10.91 15.23
N TYR A 236 12.47 11.51 16.36
CA TYR A 236 11.51 12.18 17.25
C TYR A 236 10.95 13.47 16.66
N SER A 237 11.80 14.31 16.05
CA SER A 237 11.34 15.52 15.38
C SER A 237 10.41 15.19 14.20
N LEU A 238 10.69 14.11 13.48
CA LEU A 238 9.79 13.57 12.45
C LEU A 238 8.47 13.06 13.04
N MET A 239 8.48 12.39 14.19
CA MET A 239 7.24 11.96 14.87
C MET A 239 6.39 13.15 15.34
N GLU A 240 7.02 14.21 15.85
CA GLU A 240 6.33 15.45 16.23
C GLU A 240 5.76 16.16 15.00
N ARG A 241 6.57 16.33 13.96
CA ARG A 241 6.14 16.87 12.66
C ARG A 241 4.98 16.08 12.07
N SER A 242 5.03 14.75 12.14
CA SER A 242 3.93 13.89 11.70
C SER A 242 2.64 14.16 12.47
N ARG A 243 2.72 14.41 13.78
CA ARG A 243 1.55 14.70 14.61
C ARG A 243 0.92 16.03 14.22
N GLU A 244 1.75 17.06 14.02
CA GLU A 244 1.31 18.39 13.56
C GLU A 244 0.63 18.31 12.20
N LEU A 245 1.27 17.64 11.23
CA LEU A 245 0.72 17.44 9.89
C LEU A 245 -0.62 16.69 9.92
N CYS A 246 -0.72 15.62 10.70
CA CYS A 246 -1.98 14.89 10.89
C CYS A 246 -3.09 15.83 11.40
N GLN A 247 -2.81 16.63 12.43
CA GLN A 247 -3.82 17.53 13.01
C GLN A 247 -4.25 18.64 12.03
N GLN A 248 -3.32 19.18 11.24
CA GLN A 248 -3.64 20.16 10.20
C GLN A 248 -4.53 19.54 9.12
N LEU A 249 -4.11 18.39 8.58
CA LEU A 249 -4.81 17.72 7.48
C LEU A 249 -6.21 17.21 7.86
N LEU A 250 -6.41 16.77 9.10
CA LEU A 250 -7.72 16.31 9.59
C LEU A 250 -8.78 17.42 9.57
N ASN A 251 -8.38 18.66 9.86
CA ASN A 251 -9.32 19.77 10.05
C ASN A 251 -9.49 20.61 8.78
N GLU A 252 -8.40 20.95 8.10
CA GLU A 252 -8.38 21.95 7.02
C GLU A 252 -9.47 21.73 5.96
N VAL A 253 -9.49 20.56 5.32
CA VAL A 253 -10.41 20.29 4.21
C VAL A 253 -11.81 19.92 4.72
N PHE A 254 -11.90 19.33 5.91
CA PHE A 254 -13.19 19.02 6.53
C PHE A 254 -13.96 20.29 6.90
N ASP A 255 -13.27 21.27 7.49
CA ASP A 255 -13.83 22.57 7.85
C ASP A 255 -14.17 23.39 6.60
N GLU A 256 -13.41 23.25 5.51
CA GLU A 256 -13.77 23.85 4.21
C GLU A 256 -15.09 23.28 3.66
N VAL A 257 -15.31 21.96 3.75
CA VAL A 257 -16.59 21.35 3.34
C VAL A 257 -17.73 21.93 4.17
N LYS A 258 -17.58 22.03 5.50
CA LYS A 258 -18.57 22.66 6.37
C LYS A 258 -18.89 24.09 5.96
N ALA A 259 -17.86 24.89 5.68
CA ALA A 259 -18.03 26.28 5.24
C ALA A 259 -18.81 26.37 3.92
N ARG A 260 -18.50 25.50 2.94
CA ARG A 260 -19.24 25.42 1.68
C ARG A 260 -20.69 24.95 1.86
N MET A 261 -20.97 24.12 2.88
CA MET A 261 -22.33 23.65 3.15
C MET A 261 -23.20 24.80 3.64
N VAL A 262 -22.68 25.61 4.55
CA VAL A 262 -23.34 26.84 5.03
C VAL A 262 -23.57 27.83 3.88
N GLN A 263 -22.64 27.92 2.93
CA GLN A 263 -22.76 28.79 1.75
C GLN A 263 -23.67 28.24 0.64
N GLY A 264 -24.11 26.97 0.73
CA GLY A 264 -24.91 26.32 -0.33
C GLY A 264 -24.11 26.01 -1.61
N THR A 265 -22.78 25.95 -1.55
CA THR A 265 -21.88 25.72 -2.70
C THR A 265 -21.21 24.34 -2.69
N THR A 266 -21.68 23.44 -1.83
CA THR A 266 -21.09 22.10 -1.65
C THR A 266 -21.47 21.15 -2.78
N SER A 267 -20.50 20.33 -3.20
CA SER A 267 -20.76 19.19 -4.09
C SER A 267 -20.90 17.90 -3.30
N GLN A 268 -21.57 16.90 -3.89
CA GLN A 268 -21.67 15.58 -3.28
C GLN A 268 -20.28 14.97 -3.03
N SER A 269 -20.05 14.46 -1.82
CA SER A 269 -18.82 13.81 -1.39
C SER A 269 -19.07 12.96 -0.14
N LEU A 270 -18.13 12.10 0.25
CA LEU A 270 -18.23 11.31 1.48
C LEU A 270 -18.50 12.20 2.71
N VAL A 271 -17.74 13.29 2.85
CA VAL A 271 -17.87 14.20 3.98
C VAL A 271 -19.19 14.97 3.93
N ALA A 272 -19.62 15.45 2.77
CA ALA A 272 -20.91 16.14 2.64
C ALA A 272 -22.10 15.21 2.92
N ASP A 273 -22.05 13.97 2.43
CA ASP A 273 -23.09 12.96 2.65
C ASP A 273 -23.17 12.58 4.14
N PHE A 274 -22.03 12.55 4.86
CA PHE A 274 -21.99 12.36 6.31
C PHE A 274 -22.56 13.57 7.06
N LEU A 275 -22.07 14.77 6.78
CA LEU A 275 -22.47 15.99 7.48
C LEU A 275 -23.96 16.31 7.28
N SER A 276 -24.56 15.90 6.16
CA SER A 276 -26.01 16.06 5.94
C SER A 276 -26.89 15.13 6.78
N GLN A 277 -26.32 14.06 7.32
CA GLN A 277 -26.99 13.11 8.23
C GLN A 277 -26.57 13.29 9.68
N ALA A 278 -25.63 14.19 9.95
CA ALA A 278 -25.08 14.42 11.27
C ALA A 278 -26.08 15.15 12.18
N ASP A 279 -26.07 14.78 13.45
CA ASP A 279 -26.73 15.45 14.55
C ASP A 279 -25.69 15.99 15.56
N ASP A 280 -26.17 16.66 16.62
CA ASP A 280 -25.29 17.25 17.64
C ASP A 280 -24.41 16.23 18.40
N ASN A 281 -24.72 14.92 18.31
CA ASN A 281 -23.97 13.85 18.98
C ASN A 281 -23.04 13.08 18.02
N THR A 282 -22.94 13.52 16.77
CA THR A 282 -22.19 12.81 15.75
C THR A 282 -20.68 12.97 15.96
N ASP A 283 -19.96 11.85 15.96
CA ASP A 283 -18.50 11.82 16.09
C ASP A 283 -17.81 12.25 14.79
N GLU A 284 -17.53 13.55 14.70
CA GLU A 284 -16.82 14.14 13.57
C GLU A 284 -15.37 13.67 13.46
N ASP A 285 -14.70 13.40 14.59
CA ASP A 285 -13.28 13.00 14.59
C ASP A 285 -13.11 11.66 13.89
N THR A 286 -14.04 10.73 14.10
CA THR A 286 -14.11 9.48 13.33
C THR A 286 -14.23 9.77 11.82
N MET A 287 -15.10 10.69 11.40
CA MET A 287 -15.26 10.96 9.96
C MET A 287 -14.06 11.69 9.36
N LYS A 288 -13.45 12.63 10.08
CA LYS A 288 -12.18 13.26 9.68
C LYS A 288 -11.10 12.20 9.43
N ALA A 289 -11.01 11.23 10.33
CA ALA A 289 -10.06 10.12 10.23
C ALA A 289 -10.34 9.20 9.03
N VAL A 290 -11.62 8.87 8.76
CA VAL A 290 -12.04 8.12 7.58
C VAL A 290 -11.65 8.89 6.31
N ALA A 291 -12.06 10.15 6.19
CA ALA A 291 -11.83 10.94 4.98
C ALA A 291 -10.32 11.13 4.70
N LEU A 292 -9.53 11.45 5.72
CA LEU A 292 -8.08 11.63 5.56
C LEU A 292 -7.38 10.31 5.20
N THR A 293 -7.76 9.20 5.84
CA THR A 293 -7.20 7.88 5.49
C THR A 293 -7.50 7.52 4.03
N GLY A 294 -8.73 7.77 3.58
CA GLY A 294 -9.16 7.51 2.20
C GLY A 294 -8.37 8.36 1.20
N TYR A 295 -8.21 9.65 1.48
CA TYR A 295 -7.42 10.57 0.66
C TYR A 295 -5.96 10.10 0.54
N LEU A 296 -5.26 9.88 1.65
CA LEU A 296 -3.86 9.47 1.67
C LEU A 296 -3.63 8.14 0.94
N ALA A 297 -4.50 7.15 1.15
CA ALA A 297 -4.37 5.85 0.49
C ALA A 297 -4.65 5.95 -1.02
N GLY A 298 -5.70 6.67 -1.41
CA GLY A 298 -6.14 6.75 -2.81
C GLY A 298 -5.21 7.57 -3.70
N MET A 299 -4.57 8.63 -3.16
CA MET A 299 -3.68 9.48 -3.94
C MET A 299 -2.38 8.78 -4.33
N ASP A 300 -1.79 8.01 -3.43
CA ASP A 300 -0.42 7.49 -3.57
C ASP A 300 -0.40 6.12 -4.28
N THR A 301 -1.26 5.20 -3.85
CA THR A 301 -1.30 3.85 -4.44
C THR A 301 -1.74 3.85 -5.89
N THR A 302 -2.76 4.64 -6.25
CA THR A 302 -3.22 4.77 -7.64
C THR A 302 -2.15 5.42 -8.50
N ALA A 303 -1.41 6.41 -7.97
CA ALA A 303 -0.32 7.04 -8.71
C ALA A 303 0.78 6.02 -9.03
N SER A 304 1.07 5.12 -8.09
CA SER A 304 2.04 4.02 -8.30
C SER A 304 1.65 3.06 -9.43
N VAL A 305 0.36 2.74 -9.54
CA VAL A 305 -0.16 1.92 -10.66
C VAL A 305 0.02 2.65 -11.99
N VAL A 306 -0.38 3.92 -12.09
CA VAL A 306 -0.28 4.69 -13.33
C VAL A 306 1.18 4.94 -13.71
N HIS A 307 2.08 5.16 -12.74
CA HIS A 307 3.52 5.24 -12.97
C HIS A 307 4.09 3.95 -13.55
N THR A 308 3.76 2.82 -12.93
CA THR A 308 4.20 1.49 -13.38
C THR A 308 3.67 1.20 -14.79
N PHE A 309 2.44 1.60 -15.08
CA PHE A 309 1.87 1.51 -16.42
C PHE A 309 2.68 2.30 -17.45
N VAL A 310 2.97 3.58 -17.20
CA VAL A 310 3.75 4.42 -18.12
C VAL A 310 5.12 3.79 -18.38
N LEU A 311 5.79 3.33 -17.32
CA LEU A 311 7.06 2.61 -17.43
C LEU A 311 6.92 1.34 -18.28
N ALA A 312 5.90 0.51 -18.04
CA ALA A 312 5.67 -0.71 -18.81
C ALA A 312 5.41 -0.42 -20.29
N MET A 313 4.67 0.65 -20.62
CA MET A 313 4.41 1.01 -22.02
C MET A 313 5.68 1.43 -22.77
N VAL A 314 6.67 2.02 -22.07
CA VAL A 314 7.99 2.35 -22.66
C VAL A 314 8.82 1.10 -22.86
N LEU A 315 8.87 0.21 -21.86
CA LEU A 315 9.69 -0.99 -21.89
C LEU A 315 9.14 -2.10 -22.82
N PHE A 316 7.82 -2.11 -23.06
CA PHE A 316 7.13 -3.15 -23.83
C PHE A 316 6.27 -2.54 -24.95
N PRO A 317 6.91 -1.96 -26.00
CA PRO A 317 6.20 -1.26 -27.08
C PRO A 317 5.20 -2.15 -27.84
N ASP A 318 5.44 -3.46 -27.95
CA ASP A 318 4.50 -4.40 -28.58
C ASP A 318 3.18 -4.50 -27.79
N VAL A 319 3.27 -4.44 -26.45
CA VAL A 319 2.08 -4.43 -25.58
C VAL A 319 1.31 -3.13 -25.76
N GLN A 320 2.02 -2.00 -25.82
CA GLN A 320 1.43 -0.68 -26.09
C GLN A 320 0.71 -0.69 -27.44
N ALA A 321 1.36 -1.18 -28.51
CA ALA A 321 0.80 -1.25 -29.85
C ALA A 321 -0.47 -2.11 -29.91
N ARG A 322 -0.46 -3.28 -29.24
CA ARG A 322 -1.64 -4.16 -29.18
C ARG A 322 -2.80 -3.53 -28.41
N ALA A 323 -2.55 -2.86 -27.29
CA ALA A 323 -3.60 -2.18 -26.53
C ALA A 323 -4.21 -1.02 -27.32
N ARG A 324 -3.38 -0.26 -28.05
CA ARG A 324 -3.86 0.79 -28.95
C ARG A 324 -4.73 0.23 -30.07
N ALA A 325 -4.31 -0.86 -30.71
CA ALA A 325 -5.10 -1.49 -31.78
C ALA A 325 -6.48 -1.96 -31.30
N GLU A 326 -6.58 -2.48 -30.06
CA GLU A 326 -7.88 -2.82 -29.45
C GLU A 326 -8.74 -1.56 -29.23
N ILE A 327 -8.17 -0.51 -28.65
CA ILE A 327 -8.85 0.78 -28.44
C ILE A 327 -9.37 1.33 -29.77
N ASP A 328 -8.51 1.41 -30.78
CA ASP A 328 -8.82 1.95 -32.10
C ASP A 328 -9.94 1.14 -32.80
N GLN A 329 -10.00 -0.17 -32.59
CA GLN A 329 -11.05 -1.03 -33.11
C GLN A 329 -12.42 -0.75 -32.47
N VAL A 330 -12.46 -0.48 -31.17
CA VAL A 330 -13.70 -0.22 -30.42
C VAL A 330 -14.20 1.20 -30.66
N THR A 331 -13.31 2.19 -30.59
CA THR A 331 -13.67 3.61 -30.70
C THR A 331 -13.73 4.13 -32.13
N LYS A 332 -13.16 3.38 -33.09
CA LYS A 332 -13.00 3.78 -34.49
C LYS A 332 -12.23 5.09 -34.68
N HIS A 333 -11.38 5.46 -33.72
CA HIS A 333 -10.61 6.72 -33.68
C HIS A 333 -11.45 8.00 -33.49
N ASP A 334 -12.76 7.89 -33.28
CA ASP A 334 -13.65 9.05 -33.21
C ASP A 334 -13.89 9.55 -31.77
N ILE A 335 -13.66 8.68 -30.78
CA ILE A 335 -13.97 8.95 -29.37
C ILE A 335 -12.86 8.47 -28.42
N ILE A 336 -12.71 9.19 -27.30
CA ILE A 336 -11.86 8.77 -26.18
C ILE A 336 -12.64 7.70 -25.38
N PRO A 337 -12.06 6.52 -25.08
CA PRO A 337 -12.74 5.50 -24.29
C PRO A 337 -13.15 6.00 -22.91
N SER A 338 -14.31 5.54 -22.46
CA SER A 338 -14.85 5.76 -21.13
C SER A 338 -15.03 4.45 -20.38
N ILE A 339 -15.43 4.52 -19.11
CA ILE A 339 -15.76 3.31 -18.32
C ILE A 339 -16.89 2.49 -18.97
N ASP A 340 -17.79 3.12 -19.72
CA ASP A 340 -18.87 2.39 -20.41
C ASP A 340 -18.32 1.47 -21.52
N ASP A 341 -17.13 1.76 -22.05
CA ASP A 341 -16.47 0.98 -23.11
C ASP A 341 -15.60 -0.16 -22.55
N ARG A 342 -15.32 -0.15 -21.24
CA ARG A 342 -14.36 -1.07 -20.59
C ARG A 342 -14.65 -2.54 -20.87
N ALA A 343 -15.92 -2.94 -20.90
CA ALA A 343 -16.31 -4.32 -21.19
C ALA A 343 -15.93 -4.79 -22.61
N SER A 344 -15.69 -3.87 -23.54
CA SER A 344 -15.25 -4.16 -24.91
C SER A 344 -13.72 -4.10 -25.08
N LEU A 345 -12.97 -3.83 -24.01
CA LEU A 345 -11.51 -3.64 -24.01
C LEU A 345 -10.80 -4.65 -23.08
N PRO A 346 -10.99 -5.97 -23.30
CA PRO A 346 -10.45 -7.02 -22.41
C PRO A 346 -8.92 -7.04 -22.37
N TYR A 347 -8.22 -6.71 -23.47
CA TYR A 347 -6.76 -6.64 -23.47
C TYR A 347 -6.26 -5.48 -22.62
N LEU A 348 -6.92 -4.31 -22.66
CA LEU A 348 -6.55 -3.20 -21.77
C LEU A 348 -6.75 -3.54 -20.29
N ASP A 349 -7.82 -4.26 -19.94
CA ASP A 349 -7.98 -4.80 -18.58
C ASP A 349 -6.86 -5.79 -18.22
N ALA A 350 -6.46 -6.65 -19.15
CA ALA A 350 -5.32 -7.54 -18.96
C ALA A 350 -4.00 -6.77 -18.74
N VAL A 351 -3.81 -5.63 -19.40
CA VAL A 351 -2.67 -4.73 -19.16
C VAL A 351 -2.72 -4.18 -17.73
N LEU A 352 -3.87 -3.68 -17.26
CA LEU A 352 -4.02 -3.19 -15.89
C LEU A 352 -3.70 -4.29 -14.85
N PHE A 353 -4.23 -5.49 -15.06
CA PHE A 353 -3.95 -6.61 -14.16
C PHE A 353 -2.49 -7.04 -14.17
N GLU A 354 -1.82 -6.97 -15.33
CA GLU A 354 -0.40 -7.23 -15.40
C GLU A 354 0.43 -6.13 -14.73
N VAL A 355 0.03 -4.86 -14.80
CA VAL A 355 0.65 -3.76 -14.03
C VAL A 355 0.59 -4.06 -12.53
N LEU A 356 -0.60 -4.41 -12.03
CA LEU A 356 -0.82 -4.72 -10.62
C LEU A 356 -0.05 -5.96 -10.13
N ARG A 357 0.14 -6.95 -11.00
CA ARG A 357 0.93 -8.17 -10.71
C ARG A 357 2.43 -7.91 -10.77
N TRP A 358 2.89 -7.28 -11.84
CA TRP A 358 4.31 -7.10 -12.17
C TRP A 358 5.02 -6.28 -11.11
N HIS A 359 4.40 -5.16 -10.70
CA HIS A 359 4.84 -4.34 -9.57
C HIS A 359 3.63 -3.87 -8.76
N ILE A 360 3.33 -4.62 -7.70
CA ILE A 360 2.23 -4.29 -6.80
C ILE A 360 2.58 -3.03 -5.96
N PRO A 361 1.66 -2.06 -5.80
CA PRO A 361 1.92 -0.82 -5.04
C PRO A 361 2.31 -1.00 -3.56
N THR A 362 2.21 -2.21 -3.03
CA THR A 362 2.38 -2.50 -1.60
C THR A 362 3.08 -3.85 -1.42
N PRO A 363 4.40 -3.92 -1.72
CA PRO A 363 5.16 -5.17 -1.90
C PRO A 363 5.15 -6.11 -0.70
N LEU A 364 5.06 -5.57 0.52
CA LEU A 364 5.03 -6.34 1.77
C LEU A 364 3.62 -6.63 2.32
N GLY A 365 2.60 -6.06 1.69
CA GLY A 365 1.30 -5.93 2.35
C GLY A 365 1.37 -5.03 3.59
N ILE A 366 0.28 -5.02 4.36
CA ILE A 366 0.27 -4.41 5.69
C ILE A 366 0.30 -5.55 6.71
N ALA A 367 1.14 -5.42 7.74
CA ALA A 367 1.35 -6.47 8.75
C ALA A 367 0.09 -6.73 9.59
N HIS A 368 -0.39 -7.96 9.58
CA HIS A 368 -1.50 -8.42 10.41
C HIS A 368 -0.99 -8.89 11.78
N ALA A 369 -1.90 -9.12 12.72
CA ALA A 369 -1.59 -9.75 14.00
C ALA A 369 -2.65 -10.78 14.35
N THR A 370 -2.24 -11.89 14.96
CA THR A 370 -3.16 -12.89 15.52
C THR A 370 -3.85 -12.34 16.78
N SER A 371 -5.16 -12.51 16.88
CA SER A 371 -5.95 -12.11 18.05
C SER A 371 -6.01 -13.18 19.15
N GLN A 372 -5.65 -14.43 18.82
CA GLN A 372 -5.57 -15.57 19.72
C GLN A 372 -4.58 -16.59 19.17
N ASP A 373 -4.24 -17.61 19.97
CA ASP A 373 -3.46 -18.76 19.52
C ASP A 373 -4.20 -19.54 18.42
N ASP A 374 -3.44 -20.14 17.50
CA ASP A 374 -3.93 -20.97 16.41
C ASP A 374 -3.00 -22.17 16.15
N ILE A 375 -3.50 -23.19 15.48
CA ILE A 375 -2.74 -24.36 15.04
C ILE A 375 -2.95 -24.54 13.55
N TYR A 376 -1.85 -24.50 12.78
CA TYR A 376 -1.88 -24.68 11.34
C TYR A 376 -0.83 -25.68 10.90
N ASP A 377 -1.23 -26.73 10.17
CA ASP A 377 -0.34 -27.74 9.61
C ASP A 377 0.63 -28.37 10.65
N GLY A 378 0.12 -28.62 11.86
CA GLY A 378 0.90 -29.15 12.99
C GLY A 378 1.81 -28.13 13.68
N TYR A 379 1.83 -26.88 13.24
CA TYR A 379 2.59 -25.79 13.85
C TYR A 379 1.72 -24.96 14.79
N PHE A 380 2.32 -24.52 15.91
CA PHE A 380 1.71 -23.55 16.81
C PHE A 380 1.94 -22.13 16.31
N ILE A 381 0.88 -21.33 16.25
CA ILE A 381 0.93 -19.90 15.91
C ILE A 381 0.41 -19.11 17.12
N PRO A 382 1.31 -18.44 17.89
CA PRO A 382 0.91 -17.73 19.10
C PRO A 382 0.06 -16.48 18.83
N GLU A 383 -0.73 -16.09 19.83
CA GLU A 383 -1.42 -14.80 19.91
C GLU A 383 -0.44 -13.63 19.80
N GLY A 384 -0.86 -12.57 19.10
CA GLY A 384 -0.16 -11.31 18.98
C GLY A 384 1.04 -11.36 18.05
N LEU A 385 1.24 -12.48 17.37
CA LEU A 385 2.30 -12.68 16.40
C LEU A 385 1.99 -11.88 15.12
N LYS A 386 3.00 -11.17 14.60
CA LYS A 386 2.85 -10.40 13.37
C LYS A 386 2.87 -11.31 12.15
N SER A 387 1.86 -11.24 11.30
CA SER A 387 1.84 -11.96 10.03
C SER A 387 2.06 -11.01 8.85
N TYR A 388 3.01 -11.38 8.00
CA TYR A 388 3.35 -10.68 6.76
C TYR A 388 2.99 -11.55 5.57
N GLN A 389 2.46 -10.92 4.52
CA GLN A 389 2.20 -11.54 3.25
C GLN A 389 3.01 -10.78 2.20
N PRO A 390 4.23 -11.23 1.85
CA PRO A 390 5.07 -10.54 0.87
C PRO A 390 4.43 -10.62 -0.52
N ARG A 391 3.58 -9.65 -0.83
CA ARG A 391 2.74 -9.65 -2.03
C ARG A 391 3.54 -9.69 -3.32
N LEU A 392 4.66 -8.98 -3.38
CA LEU A 392 5.55 -9.02 -4.55
C LEU A 392 6.24 -10.38 -4.72
N ALA A 393 6.49 -11.11 -3.62
CA ALA A 393 7.02 -12.47 -3.72
C ALA A 393 5.96 -13.41 -4.29
N LEU A 394 4.71 -13.29 -3.82
CA LEU A 394 3.61 -14.13 -4.30
C LEU A 394 3.20 -13.80 -5.74
N SER A 395 3.20 -12.53 -6.14
CA SER A 395 2.88 -12.13 -7.52
C SER A 395 3.96 -12.54 -8.54
N ARG A 396 5.12 -13.00 -8.03
CA ARG A 396 6.27 -13.51 -8.80
C ARG A 396 6.55 -14.99 -8.55
N ASP A 397 5.59 -15.71 -7.98
CA ASP A 397 5.68 -17.15 -7.83
C ASP A 397 5.61 -17.83 -9.20
N GLU A 398 6.71 -18.47 -9.62
CA GLU A 398 6.85 -19.12 -10.94
C GLU A 398 5.97 -20.37 -11.07
N GLU A 399 5.52 -20.97 -9.97
CA GLU A 399 4.52 -22.06 -10.03
C GLU A 399 3.16 -21.55 -10.52
N THR A 400 2.81 -20.31 -10.13
CA THR A 400 1.53 -19.68 -10.45
C THR A 400 1.62 -18.84 -11.73
N PHE A 401 2.74 -18.13 -11.93
CA PHE A 401 2.98 -17.23 -13.05
C PHE A 401 4.28 -17.61 -13.76
N PRO A 402 4.25 -18.50 -14.76
CA PRO A 402 5.44 -18.81 -15.53
C PRO A 402 6.04 -17.56 -16.19
N ASP A 403 7.37 -17.44 -16.13
CA ASP A 403 8.11 -16.24 -16.53
C ASP A 403 7.55 -15.00 -15.83
N ALA A 404 7.48 -15.07 -14.50
CA ALA A 404 6.83 -14.05 -13.68
C ALA A 404 7.54 -12.69 -13.77
N SER A 405 8.80 -12.70 -14.21
CA SER A 405 9.62 -11.51 -14.39
C SER A 405 9.24 -10.65 -15.58
N ARG A 406 8.73 -11.29 -16.65
CA ARG A 406 8.30 -10.64 -17.88
C ARG A 406 6.91 -10.02 -17.70
N PHE A 407 6.75 -8.81 -18.25
CA PHE A 407 5.46 -8.17 -18.39
C PHE A 407 4.71 -8.78 -19.58
N ASP A 408 3.69 -9.58 -19.31
CA ASP A 408 2.88 -10.24 -20.33
C ASP A 408 1.39 -10.21 -19.95
N PRO A 409 0.62 -9.25 -20.50
CA PRO A 409 -0.84 -9.21 -20.31
C PRO A 409 -1.57 -10.46 -20.79
N GLY A 410 -1.01 -11.19 -21.77
CA GLY A 410 -1.63 -12.39 -22.34
C GLY A 410 -1.94 -13.46 -21.29
N ARG A 411 -1.21 -13.48 -20.16
CA ARG A 411 -1.46 -14.43 -19.07
C ARG A 411 -2.82 -14.27 -18.40
N HIS A 412 -3.44 -13.10 -18.51
CA HIS A 412 -4.77 -12.80 -17.95
C HIS A 412 -5.91 -13.09 -18.92
N LEU A 413 -5.60 -13.54 -20.15
CA LEU A 413 -6.57 -13.77 -21.20
C LEU A 413 -6.76 -15.26 -21.50
N THR A 414 -7.99 -15.64 -21.75
CA THR A 414 -8.35 -16.94 -22.31
C THR A 414 -7.86 -17.05 -23.76
N ILE A 415 -7.91 -18.25 -24.33
CA ILE A 415 -7.44 -18.49 -25.70
C ILE A 415 -8.25 -17.73 -26.75
N ASP A 416 -9.52 -17.43 -26.45
CA ASP A 416 -10.45 -16.62 -27.24
C ASP A 416 -10.31 -15.11 -26.98
N GLY A 417 -9.32 -14.70 -26.18
CA GLY A 417 -9.01 -13.29 -25.95
C GLY A 417 -9.93 -12.59 -24.95
N GLN A 418 -10.74 -13.34 -24.20
CA GLN A 418 -11.54 -12.80 -23.10
C GLN A 418 -10.73 -12.78 -21.81
N LEU A 419 -11.14 -11.98 -20.84
CA LEU A 419 -10.53 -12.04 -19.51
C LEU A 419 -10.82 -13.39 -18.85
N LYS A 420 -9.80 -13.99 -18.22
CA LYS A 420 -9.98 -15.23 -17.46
C LYS A 420 -10.90 -14.99 -16.25
N ASP A 421 -11.99 -15.73 -16.20
CA ASP A 421 -12.84 -15.82 -15.01
C ASP A 421 -12.04 -16.40 -13.83
N HIS A 422 -11.86 -15.59 -12.79
CA HIS A 422 -11.43 -16.00 -11.45
C HIS A 422 -10.04 -16.65 -11.31
N ILE A 423 -8.98 -15.83 -11.40
CA ILE A 423 -7.69 -15.90 -10.64
C ILE A 423 -7.10 -14.47 -10.53
N VAL A 424 -7.46 -13.59 -11.47
CA VAL A 424 -6.76 -12.33 -11.75
C VAL A 424 -6.97 -11.23 -10.69
N ASN A 425 -7.97 -11.36 -9.81
CA ASN A 425 -8.24 -10.37 -8.76
C ASN A 425 -7.68 -10.75 -7.37
N HIS A 426 -6.83 -11.79 -7.29
CA HIS A 426 -6.29 -12.24 -6.00
C HIS A 426 -5.13 -11.38 -5.49
N PHE A 427 -4.24 -10.86 -6.35
CA PHE A 427 -3.04 -10.20 -5.81
C PHE A 427 -3.19 -8.71 -5.50
N ALA A 428 -3.99 -7.98 -6.28
CA ALA A 428 -4.15 -6.54 -6.08
C ALA A 428 -4.84 -6.21 -4.75
N CYS A 429 -5.65 -7.13 -4.20
CA CYS A 429 -6.52 -6.86 -3.06
C CYS A 429 -6.70 -8.00 -2.04
N THR A 430 -5.78 -8.97 -1.88
CA THR A 430 -5.83 -9.90 -0.71
C THR A 430 -5.39 -9.23 0.59
N ASP A 431 -6.01 -8.11 0.95
CA ASP A 431 -6.31 -8.00 2.38
C ASP A 431 -7.43 -9.01 2.67
N SER A 432 -7.04 -10.18 3.18
CA SER A 432 -7.78 -11.01 4.14
C SER A 432 -9.26 -10.61 4.39
N TYR A 433 -10.26 -11.15 3.67
CA TYR A 433 -11.72 -10.96 3.86
C TYR A 433 -12.16 -9.67 4.57
N ARG A 434 -12.09 -9.64 5.91
CA ARG A 434 -12.48 -8.51 6.78
C ARG A 434 -11.64 -7.24 6.62
N ARG A 435 -10.47 -7.35 5.98
CA ARG A 435 -9.53 -6.26 5.71
C ARG A 435 -9.49 -5.85 4.25
N ILE A 436 -10.21 -6.54 3.35
CA ILE A 436 -10.15 -6.29 1.90
C ILE A 436 -10.21 -4.81 1.59
N CYS A 437 -9.34 -4.36 0.68
CA CYS A 437 -9.25 -2.95 0.29
C CYS A 437 -10.65 -2.44 -0.09
N PRO A 438 -11.18 -1.44 0.63
CA PRO A 438 -12.51 -0.91 0.34
C PRO A 438 -12.52 -0.13 -0.98
N GLY A 439 -11.38 0.45 -1.38
CA GLY A 439 -11.24 1.28 -2.58
C GLY A 439 -10.91 0.52 -3.85
N ARG A 440 -10.90 -0.82 -3.87
CA ARG A 440 -10.44 -1.61 -5.02
C ARG A 440 -11.15 -1.28 -6.34
N TRP A 441 -12.48 -1.16 -6.31
CA TRP A 441 -13.28 -0.86 -7.50
C TRP A 441 -13.03 0.55 -8.01
N PHE A 442 -12.91 1.50 -7.09
CA PHE A 442 -12.55 2.87 -7.40
C PHE A 442 -11.13 2.94 -7.99
N ALA A 443 -10.15 2.29 -7.36
CA ALA A 443 -8.75 2.30 -7.77
C ALA A 443 -8.55 1.67 -9.16
N GLU A 444 -9.23 0.55 -9.44
CA GLU A 444 -9.21 -0.06 -10.77
C GLU A 444 -9.73 0.89 -11.85
N ASN A 445 -10.89 1.52 -11.65
CA ASN A 445 -11.43 2.49 -12.61
C ASN A 445 -10.56 3.76 -12.72
N ALA A 446 -10.02 4.23 -11.59
CA ALA A 446 -9.14 5.38 -11.51
C ALA A 446 -7.78 5.16 -12.17
N ALA A 447 -7.30 3.93 -12.26
CA ALA A 447 -6.11 3.56 -13.01
C ALA A 447 -6.43 3.26 -14.48
N TRP A 448 -7.52 2.52 -14.74
CA TRP A 448 -7.93 2.12 -16.09
C TRP A 448 -8.22 3.31 -17.00
N THR A 449 -8.95 4.31 -16.50
CA THR A 449 -9.36 5.47 -17.30
C THR A 449 -8.17 6.24 -17.88
N PRO A 450 -7.17 6.69 -17.10
CA PRO A 450 -6.01 7.37 -17.67
C PRO A 450 -5.18 6.44 -18.57
N MET A 451 -5.12 5.13 -18.31
CA MET A 451 -4.48 4.19 -19.24
C MET A 451 -5.15 4.21 -20.62
N ALA A 452 -6.48 4.13 -20.66
CA ALA A 452 -7.26 4.19 -21.90
C ALA A 452 -7.07 5.53 -22.62
N THR A 453 -7.22 6.65 -21.90
CA THR A 453 -7.11 8.00 -22.46
C THR A 453 -5.70 8.31 -22.97
N ILE A 454 -4.66 7.90 -22.23
CA ILE A 454 -3.27 8.06 -22.66
C ILE A 454 -3.03 7.27 -23.94
N LEU A 455 -3.42 5.99 -24.01
CA LEU A 455 -3.15 5.16 -25.19
C LEU A 455 -3.96 5.60 -26.43
N SER A 456 -5.17 6.16 -26.24
CA SER A 456 -5.96 6.68 -27.37
C SER A 456 -5.35 7.93 -28.01
N ILE A 457 -4.55 8.72 -27.28
CA ILE A 457 -4.05 10.03 -27.74
C ILE A 457 -2.53 10.03 -27.92
N LEU A 458 -1.79 9.47 -26.97
CA LEU A 458 -0.34 9.57 -26.85
C LEU A 458 0.33 8.24 -27.18
N ARG A 459 1.52 8.33 -27.79
CA ARG A 459 2.47 7.22 -27.84
C ARG A 459 3.60 7.52 -26.86
N ILE A 460 3.95 6.54 -26.04
CA ILE A 460 5.00 6.67 -25.04
C ILE A 460 6.24 5.97 -25.60
N ASP A 461 7.31 6.72 -25.79
CA ASP A 461 8.59 6.25 -26.34
C ASP A 461 9.74 6.61 -25.37
N TYR A 462 10.92 6.01 -25.57
CA TYR A 462 12.12 6.40 -24.85
C TYR A 462 12.44 7.88 -25.08
N ALA A 463 12.78 8.58 -24.00
CA ALA A 463 13.37 9.90 -24.09
C ALA A 463 14.71 9.81 -24.83
N ARG A 464 15.04 10.83 -25.62
CA ARG A 464 16.28 10.89 -26.38
C ARG A 464 17.20 11.99 -25.86
N ASP A 465 18.49 11.71 -25.82
CA ASP A 465 19.52 12.70 -25.52
C ASP A 465 19.68 13.72 -26.70
N PRO A 466 20.46 14.80 -26.55
CA PRO A 466 20.72 15.74 -27.64
C PRO A 466 21.39 15.12 -28.88
N GLY A 467 21.99 13.93 -28.74
CA GLY A 467 22.56 13.15 -29.85
C GLY A 467 21.57 12.21 -30.52
N GLY A 468 20.32 12.13 -30.03
CA GLY A 468 19.27 11.27 -30.57
C GLY A 468 19.28 9.83 -30.05
N HIS A 469 20.14 9.49 -29.08
CA HIS A 469 20.19 8.15 -28.48
C HIS A 469 19.13 8.01 -27.39
N GLU A 470 18.57 6.80 -27.28
CA GLU A 470 17.63 6.47 -26.21
C GLU A 470 18.32 6.55 -24.85
N ILE A 471 17.66 7.22 -23.91
CA ILE A 471 18.11 7.31 -22.52
C ILE A 471 17.74 5.99 -21.83
N GLU A 472 18.76 5.29 -21.31
CA GLU A 472 18.59 4.04 -20.57
C GLU A 472 17.67 4.27 -19.36
N ILE A 473 16.63 3.44 -19.23
CA ILE A 473 15.74 3.42 -18.06
C ILE A 473 16.19 2.29 -17.14
N LYS A 474 16.49 2.64 -15.89
CA LYS A 474 16.75 1.67 -14.82
C LYS A 474 15.56 1.66 -13.86
N PRO A 475 14.69 0.65 -13.93
CA PRO A 475 13.55 0.55 -13.02
C PRO A 475 14.04 0.39 -11.58
N GLU A 476 13.80 1.41 -10.76
CA GLU A 476 14.01 1.37 -9.32
C GLU A 476 12.66 1.60 -8.63
N TYR A 477 12.36 0.77 -7.63
CA TYR A 477 11.11 0.82 -6.87
C TYR A 477 11.43 1.00 -5.39
N THR A 478 10.65 1.82 -4.70
CA THR A 478 10.81 1.94 -3.24
C THR A 478 10.26 0.72 -2.49
N ALA A 479 10.51 0.71 -1.18
CA ALA A 479 10.06 -0.33 -0.26
C ALA A 479 8.64 -0.19 0.26
N GLY A 480 7.98 0.93 -0.09
CA GLY A 480 6.78 1.43 0.59
C GLY A 480 5.51 1.33 -0.23
N VAL A 481 4.54 2.15 0.19
CA VAL A 481 3.25 2.40 -0.49
C VAL A 481 3.43 3.37 -1.68
N SER A 482 4.50 4.17 -1.64
CA SER A 482 4.86 5.17 -2.64
C SER A 482 5.81 4.62 -3.71
N VAL A 483 5.83 5.25 -4.89
CA VAL A 483 6.72 4.89 -6.02
C VAL A 483 8.17 5.06 -5.66
#